data_AF-A0ABD0P083-F1
#
_entry.id   AF-A0ABD0P083-F1
#
_cell.length_a   1.000
_cell.length_b   1.000
_cell.length_c   1.000
_cell.angle_alpha   90.00
_cell.angle_beta   90.00
_cell.angle_gamma   90.00
#
_symmetry.space_group_name_H-M   'P 1'
#
loop_
_entity.id
_entity.type
_entity.pdbx_description
1 polymer ?
#
loop_
_entity_poly.entity_id
_entity_poly.type
_entity_poly.pdbx_seq_one_letter_code
_entity_poly.pdbx_strand_id
1 'polypeptide(L)'
;VPQTSDLAKMNQRLVEASSQFKMKQGKGTIDVWWLFDDGGLTLLLPHILTTRKKWKDCKLRIFIAGQPERIEQDKEEMQELLKKFRIKCADIKVIADINVKPSAESWKLFEDMIEPFRLHDGSKETTQAEALRKEHPWKITDAELDTFEEK
;
A
#
# COMPACT_ATOMS: atom_id res chain seq x y z
N VAL A 1 -15.17 0.76 -29.15
CA VAL A 1 -14.12 -0.25 -29.41
C VAL A 1 -12.79 0.48 -29.43
N PRO A 2 -11.77 0.07 -28.65
CA PRO A 2 -10.46 0.73 -28.69
C PRO A 2 -9.90 0.66 -30.11
N GLN A 3 -9.35 1.77 -30.62
CA GLN A 3 -8.73 1.77 -31.95
C GLN A 3 -7.53 0.80 -31.95
N THR A 4 -7.29 0.11 -33.07
CA THR A 4 -6.23 -0.90 -33.21
C THR A 4 -4.82 -0.38 -32.86
N SER A 5 -4.60 0.93 -33.01
CA SER A 5 -3.37 1.62 -32.58
C SER A 5 -3.18 1.66 -31.06
N ASP A 6 -4.26 1.75 -30.28
CA ASP A 6 -4.20 1.81 -28.82
C ASP A 6 -3.90 0.44 -28.23
N LEU A 7 -4.47 -0.61 -28.84
CA LEU A 7 -4.18 -2.00 -28.49
C LEU A 7 -2.70 -2.35 -28.73
N ALA A 8 -2.13 -1.92 -29.86
CA ALA A 8 -0.72 -2.14 -30.15
C ALA A 8 0.21 -1.44 -29.14
N LYS A 9 -0.10 -0.18 -28.78
CA LYS A 9 0.65 0.57 -27.76
C LYS A 9 0.57 -0.06 -26.38
N MET A 10 -0.62 -0.55 -25.97
CA MET A 10 -0.79 -1.26 -24.71
C MET A 10 0.03 -2.56 -24.66
N ASN A 11 -0.01 -3.37 -25.72
CA ASN A 11 0.78 -4.60 -25.81
C ASN A 11 2.28 -4.31 -25.72
N GLN A 12 2.76 -3.26 -26.39
CA GLN A 12 4.15 -2.87 -26.31
C GLN A 12 4.56 -2.47 -24.88
N ARG A 13 3.74 -1.66 -24.19
CA ARG A 13 3.99 -1.28 -22.79
C ARG A 13 4.02 -2.49 -21.85
N LEU A 14 3.14 -3.47 -22.07
CA LEU A 14 3.14 -4.72 -21.29
C LEU A 14 4.44 -5.52 -21.47
N VAL A 15 4.93 -5.62 -22.70
CA VAL A 15 6.19 -6.29 -23.00
C VAL A 15 7.36 -5.56 -22.33
N GLU A 16 7.42 -4.23 -22.45
CA GLU A 16 8.44 -3.41 -21.81
C GLU A 16 8.41 -3.58 -20.28
N ALA A 17 7.24 -3.47 -19.66
CA ALA A 17 7.04 -3.65 -18.22
C ALA A 17 7.48 -5.06 -17.75
N SER A 18 7.17 -6.11 -18.51
CA SER A 18 7.58 -7.49 -18.18
C SER A 18 9.11 -7.67 -18.15
N SER A 19 9.84 -6.77 -18.80
CA SER A 19 11.30 -6.81 -18.92
C SER A 19 12.04 -5.79 -18.07
N GLN A 20 11.33 -4.87 -17.41
CA GLN A 20 11.92 -3.70 -16.74
C GLN A 20 12.97 -4.08 -15.69
N PHE A 21 12.78 -5.21 -14.98
CA PHE A 21 13.69 -5.70 -13.94
C PHE A 21 14.72 -6.72 -14.46
N LYS A 22 14.71 -7.04 -15.76
CA LYS A 22 15.69 -7.94 -16.36
C LYS A 22 17.05 -7.25 -16.50
N MET A 23 17.07 -5.93 -16.67
CA MET A 23 18.28 -5.13 -16.81
C MET A 23 18.78 -4.57 -15.48
N LYS A 24 20.04 -4.10 -15.48
CA LYS A 24 20.62 -3.39 -14.34
C LYS A 24 19.84 -2.09 -14.12
N GLN A 25 19.38 -1.87 -12.90
CA GLN A 25 18.73 -0.63 -12.52
C GLN A 25 19.79 0.46 -12.34
N GLY A 26 19.46 1.68 -12.73
CA GLY A 26 20.32 2.84 -12.54
C GLY A 26 20.46 3.23 -11.07
N LYS A 27 21.00 4.43 -10.83
CA LYS A 27 20.93 5.05 -9.50
C LYS A 27 19.46 5.29 -9.18
N GLY A 28 18.96 4.64 -8.14
CA GLY A 28 17.56 4.67 -7.75
C GLY A 28 17.39 4.61 -6.24
N THR A 29 16.16 4.45 -5.78
CA THR A 29 15.85 4.31 -4.36
C THR A 29 14.82 3.21 -4.17
N ILE A 30 15.03 2.38 -3.16
CA ILE A 30 14.11 1.36 -2.67
C ILE A 30 13.53 1.93 -1.38
N ASP A 31 12.24 2.27 -1.41
CA ASP A 31 11.51 2.79 -0.27
C ASP A 31 10.72 1.66 0.38
N VAL A 32 10.92 1.47 1.68
CA VAL A 32 10.26 0.42 2.46
C VAL A 32 9.36 1.07 3.48
N TRP A 33 8.07 0.76 3.43
CA TRP A 33 7.08 1.21 4.41
C TRP A 33 6.89 0.11 5.45
N TRP A 34 7.67 0.18 6.53
CA TRP A 34 7.61 -0.78 7.64
C TRP A 34 6.66 -0.25 8.71
N LEU A 35 5.37 -0.53 8.50
CA LEU A 35 4.27 0.02 9.31
C LEU A 35 3.84 -0.92 10.44
N PHE A 36 4.22 -2.19 10.35
CA PHE A 36 3.87 -3.23 11.32
C PHE A 36 5.05 -4.18 11.49
N ASP A 37 5.18 -4.76 12.69
CA ASP A 37 6.17 -5.80 12.94
C ASP A 37 5.71 -7.12 12.29
N ASP A 38 6.28 -7.40 11.11
CA ASP A 38 6.02 -8.59 10.30
C ASP A 38 7.08 -9.68 10.51
N GLY A 39 7.86 -9.60 11.60
CA GLY A 39 8.99 -10.50 11.86
C GLY A 39 10.22 -10.21 11.00
N GLY A 40 10.29 -9.03 10.37
CA GLY A 40 11.47 -8.51 9.69
C GLY A 40 11.65 -8.97 8.24
N LEU A 41 10.71 -9.74 7.69
CA LEU A 41 10.77 -10.18 6.29
C LEU A 41 10.76 -8.99 5.32
N THR A 42 9.94 -7.97 5.62
CA THR A 42 9.85 -6.72 4.86
C THR A 42 11.17 -5.96 4.80
N LEU A 43 12.05 -6.10 5.81
CA LEU A 43 13.38 -5.50 5.83
C LEU A 43 14.44 -6.39 5.15
N LEU A 44 14.27 -7.71 5.22
CA LEU A 44 15.20 -8.68 4.65
C LEU A 44 15.19 -8.66 3.12
N LEU A 45 14.01 -8.62 2.49
CA LEU A 45 13.87 -8.59 1.03
C LEU A 45 14.64 -7.42 0.36
N PRO A 46 14.44 -6.16 0.76
CA PRO A 46 15.15 -5.02 0.18
C PRO A 46 16.64 -5.05 0.51
N HIS A 47 17.04 -5.55 1.69
CA HIS A 47 18.45 -5.80 1.98
C HIS A 47 19.06 -6.76 0.94
N ILE A 48 18.44 -7.92 0.69
CA ILE A 48 18.92 -8.87 -0.32
C ILE A 48 18.99 -8.20 -1.69
N LEU A 49 17.98 -7.42 -2.10
CA LEU A 49 18.00 -6.71 -3.37
C LEU A 49 19.24 -5.81 -3.50
N THR A 50 19.56 -5.00 -2.49
CA THR A 50 20.73 -4.11 -2.51
C THR A 50 22.08 -4.85 -2.63
N THR A 51 22.14 -6.15 -2.30
CA THR A 51 23.36 -6.97 -2.54
C THR A 51 23.51 -7.43 -3.98
N ARG A 52 22.45 -7.37 -4.80
CA ARG A 52 22.45 -7.90 -6.18
C ARG A 52 22.97 -6.87 -7.17
N LYS A 53 23.69 -7.35 -8.20
CA LYS A 53 24.30 -6.52 -9.27
C LYS A 53 23.33 -5.52 -9.91
N LYS A 54 22.04 -5.89 -10.01
CA LYS A 54 21.01 -5.06 -10.63
C LYS A 54 20.60 -3.85 -9.79
N TRP A 55 20.72 -3.92 -8.46
CA TRP A 55 20.16 -2.94 -7.52
C TRP A 55 21.21 -2.39 -6.55
N LYS A 56 22.47 -2.80 -6.67
CA LYS A 56 23.57 -2.36 -5.80
C LYS A 56 23.78 -0.84 -5.74
N ASP A 57 23.33 -0.12 -6.77
CA ASP A 57 23.46 1.33 -6.89
C ASP A 57 22.19 2.06 -6.38
N CYS A 58 21.18 1.32 -5.89
CA CYS A 58 19.98 1.87 -5.28
C CYS A 58 20.19 2.14 -3.78
N LYS A 59 19.68 3.28 -3.31
CA LYS A 59 19.65 3.62 -1.88
C LYS A 59 18.45 2.97 -1.22
N LEU A 60 18.60 2.46 0.00
CA LEU A 60 17.48 1.97 0.79
C LEU A 60 16.99 3.09 1.72
N ARG A 61 15.71 3.47 1.67
CA ARG A 61 15.08 4.34 2.69
C ARG A 61 13.96 3.59 3.38
N ILE A 62 13.83 3.81 4.68
CA ILE A 62 12.84 3.14 5.50
C ILE A 62 11.90 4.19 6.08
N PHE A 63 10.60 3.95 5.93
CA PHE A 63 9.52 4.75 6.47
C PHE A 63 8.85 3.90 7.55
N ILE A 64 8.74 4.44 8.76
CA ILE A 64 8.09 3.77 9.89
C ILE A 64 6.92 4.62 10.38
N ALA A 65 5.88 3.97 10.88
CA ALA A 65 4.84 4.67 11.63
C ALA A 65 5.38 5.03 13.02
N GLY A 66 5.06 6.21 13.51
CA GLY A 66 5.41 6.64 14.86
C GLY A 66 4.50 7.75 15.36
N GLN A 67 4.84 8.32 16.51
CA GLN A 67 4.10 9.45 17.08
C GLN A 67 4.91 10.74 16.95
N PRO A 68 4.27 11.92 16.79
CA PRO A 68 4.99 13.19 16.66
C PRO A 68 5.97 13.46 17.80
N GLU A 69 5.62 13.03 19.02
CA GLU A 69 6.41 13.26 20.24
C GLU A 69 7.62 12.31 20.36
N ARG A 70 7.63 11.21 19.62
CA ARG A 70 8.64 10.14 19.71
C ARG A 70 9.46 9.94 18.43
N ILE A 71 9.37 10.86 17.45
CA ILE A 71 10.05 10.75 16.16
C ILE A 71 11.54 10.39 16.29
N GLU A 72 12.29 11.09 17.14
CA GLU A 72 13.74 10.83 17.26
C GLU A 72 14.00 9.48 17.95
N GLN A 73 13.22 9.14 18.98
CA GLN A 73 13.34 7.87 19.68
C GLN A 73 13.02 6.68 18.76
N ASP A 74 11.88 6.71 18.05
CA ASP A 74 11.48 5.64 17.12
C ASP A 74 12.52 5.48 16.00
N LYS A 75 13.12 6.59 15.56
CA LYS A 75 14.22 6.58 14.58
C LYS A 75 15.48 5.93 15.14
N GLU A 76 15.90 6.26 16.37
CA GLU A 76 17.05 5.64 17.03
C GLU A 76 16.84 4.13 17.25
N GLU A 77 15.69 3.73 17.77
CA GLU A 77 15.32 2.31 17.96
C GLU A 77 15.39 1.55 16.63
N MET A 78 14.89 2.14 15.54
CA MET A 78 14.97 1.56 14.22
C MET A 78 16.42 1.47 13.70
N GLN A 79 17.26 2.48 13.95
CA GLN A 79 18.69 2.43 13.61
C GLN A 79 19.41 1.30 14.35
N GLU A 80 19.14 1.12 15.64
CA GLU A 80 19.71 0.03 16.43
C GLU A 80 19.29 -1.34 15.91
N LEU A 81 18.01 -1.50 15.55
CA LEU A 81 17.49 -2.73 14.98
C LEU A 81 18.21 -3.08 13.67
N LEU A 82 18.29 -2.13 12.74
CA LEU A 82 18.98 -2.32 11.46
C LEU A 82 20.46 -2.63 11.64
N LYS A 83 21.12 -2.01 12.63
CA LYS A 83 22.50 -2.30 12.98
C LYS A 83 22.69 -3.74 13.45
N LYS A 84 21.78 -4.29 14.27
CA LYS A 84 21.80 -5.70 14.69
C LYS A 84 21.70 -6.64 13.49
N PHE A 85 20.84 -6.30 12.52
CA PHE A 85 20.70 -7.06 11.28
C PHE A 85 21.76 -6.77 10.20
N ARG A 86 22.67 -5.83 10.46
CA ARG A 86 23.70 -5.36 9.51
C ARG A 86 23.11 -4.82 8.20
N ILE A 87 21.90 -4.29 8.25
CA ILE A 87 21.22 -3.67 7.12
C ILE A 87 21.64 -2.20 7.06
N LYS A 88 22.14 -1.77 5.91
CA LYS A 88 22.51 -0.38 5.66
C LYS A 88 21.36 0.31 4.93
N CYS A 89 20.82 1.36 5.52
CA CYS A 89 19.91 2.29 4.85
C CYS A 89 20.57 3.66 4.70
N ALA A 90 20.09 4.44 3.72
CA ALA A 90 20.51 5.80 3.49
C ALA A 90 19.73 6.80 4.37
N ASP A 91 18.49 6.49 4.72
CA ASP A 91 17.63 7.37 5.51
C ASP A 91 16.52 6.58 6.22
N ILE A 92 16.06 7.10 7.36
CA ILE A 92 14.91 6.60 8.13
C ILE A 92 13.98 7.77 8.41
N LYS A 93 12.72 7.62 8.03
CA LYS A 93 11.68 8.63 8.18
C LYS A 93 10.54 8.09 9.04
N VAL A 94 10.20 8.84 10.08
CA VAL A 94 9.04 8.54 10.92
C VAL A 94 7.85 9.32 10.38
N ILE A 95 6.77 8.62 10.09
CA ILE A 95 5.50 9.15 9.58
C ILE A 95 4.52 9.15 10.75
N ALA A 96 4.10 10.34 11.16
CA ALA A 96 3.32 10.55 12.37
C ALA A 96 1.83 10.81 12.10
N ASP A 97 1.47 11.01 10.83
CA ASP A 97 0.14 11.38 10.36
C ASP A 97 -0.61 10.23 9.68
N ILE A 98 -0.15 8.99 9.86
CA ILE A 98 -0.74 7.81 9.18
C ILE A 98 -2.19 7.53 9.58
N ASN A 99 -2.56 7.91 10.81
CA ASN A 99 -3.92 7.75 11.34
C ASN A 99 -4.75 9.04 11.22
N VAL A 100 -4.26 10.06 10.50
CA VAL A 100 -5.04 11.27 10.25
C VAL A 100 -6.12 10.98 9.22
N LYS A 101 -7.32 11.51 9.47
CA LYS A 101 -8.46 11.33 8.57
C LYS A 101 -8.09 11.73 7.14
N PRO A 102 -8.39 10.90 6.13
CA PRO A 102 -8.14 11.24 4.73
C PRO A 102 -8.89 12.52 4.32
N SER A 103 -8.40 13.17 3.27
CA SER A 103 -9.09 14.34 2.71
C SER A 103 -10.49 13.96 2.20
N ALA A 104 -11.41 14.93 2.21
CA ALA A 104 -12.77 14.73 1.71
C ALA A 104 -12.78 14.29 0.22
N GLU A 105 -11.81 14.78 -0.57
CA GLU A 105 -11.65 14.38 -1.96
C GLU A 105 -11.27 12.91 -2.12
N SER A 106 -10.26 12.45 -1.37
CA SER A 106 -9.83 11.05 -1.39
C SER A 106 -10.92 10.11 -0.87
N TRP A 107 -11.65 10.54 0.16
CA TRP A 107 -12.77 9.79 0.70
C TRP A 107 -13.90 9.64 -0.32
N LYS A 108 -14.26 10.73 -1.01
CA LYS A 108 -15.25 10.70 -2.08
C LYS A 108 -14.83 9.77 -3.23
N LEU A 109 -13.56 9.80 -3.64
CA LEU A 109 -13.05 8.89 -4.66
C LEU A 109 -13.18 7.42 -4.25
N PHE A 110 -12.96 7.11 -2.97
CA PHE A 110 -13.18 5.77 -2.44
C PHE A 110 -14.66 5.38 -2.47
N GLU A 111 -15.55 6.26 -1.99
CA GLU A 111 -17.00 6.04 -2.00
C GLU A 111 -17.51 5.77 -3.42
N ASP A 112 -17.13 6.61 -4.39
CA ASP A 112 -17.48 6.46 -5.81
C ASP A 112 -16.97 5.13 -6.39
N MET A 113 -15.79 4.66 -5.95
CA MET A 113 -15.20 3.40 -6.40
C MET A 113 -15.95 2.18 -5.87
N ILE A 114 -16.42 2.21 -4.62
CA ILE A 114 -17.12 1.08 -3.99
C ILE A 114 -18.62 1.06 -4.27
N GLU A 115 -19.21 2.19 -4.69
CA GLU A 115 -20.64 2.38 -4.90
C GLU A 115 -21.33 1.26 -5.70
N PRO A 116 -20.79 0.75 -6.83
CA PRO A 116 -21.42 -0.33 -7.59
C PRO A 116 -21.59 -1.64 -6.79
N PHE A 117 -20.75 -1.82 -5.76
CA PHE A 117 -20.70 -3.01 -4.92
C PHE A 117 -21.50 -2.85 -3.62
N ARG A 118 -22.03 -1.66 -3.30
CA ARG A 118 -22.82 -1.42 -2.09
C ARG A 118 -24.26 -1.94 -2.22
N LEU A 119 -24.78 -2.44 -1.09
CA LEU A 119 -26.17 -2.92 -0.97
C LEU A 119 -27.15 -1.83 -0.50
N HIS A 120 -26.67 -0.85 0.28
CA HIS A 120 -27.47 0.23 0.88
C HIS A 120 -28.68 -0.30 1.66
N ASP A 121 -28.44 -1.30 2.50
CA ASP A 121 -29.46 -1.99 3.28
C ASP A 121 -29.76 -1.33 4.62
N GLY A 122 -28.86 -0.49 5.15
CA GLY A 122 -29.05 0.24 6.41
C GLY A 122 -30.14 1.31 6.37
N SER A 123 -30.52 1.77 5.17
CA SER A 123 -31.62 2.74 4.97
C SER A 123 -32.99 2.10 4.80
N LYS A 124 -33.08 0.76 4.77
CA LYS A 124 -34.30 0.01 4.41
C LYS A 124 -34.91 -0.69 5.61
N GLU A 125 -36.20 -1.00 5.52
CA GLU A 125 -36.89 -1.81 6.54
C GLU A 125 -36.29 -3.21 6.62
N THR A 126 -36.36 -3.83 7.80
CA THR A 126 -35.73 -5.12 8.10
C THR A 126 -36.07 -6.21 7.08
N THR A 127 -37.34 -6.35 6.71
CA THR A 127 -37.77 -7.38 5.75
C THR A 127 -37.23 -7.14 4.34
N GLN A 128 -37.11 -5.86 3.93
CA GLN A 128 -36.58 -5.48 2.62
C GLN A 128 -35.06 -5.64 2.58
N ALA A 129 -34.36 -5.25 3.66
CA ALA A 129 -32.93 -5.46 3.82
C ALA A 129 -32.57 -6.96 3.75
N GLU A 130 -33.33 -7.82 4.43
CA GLU A 130 -33.12 -9.28 4.37
C GLU A 130 -33.36 -9.88 2.98
N ALA A 131 -34.37 -9.40 2.24
CA ALA A 131 -34.62 -9.82 0.87
C ALA A 131 -33.45 -9.43 -0.05
N LEU A 132 -32.95 -8.19 0.06
CA LEU A 132 -31.82 -7.70 -0.73
C LEU A 132 -30.52 -8.43 -0.43
N ARG A 133 -30.26 -8.78 0.84
CA ARG A 133 -29.10 -9.60 1.22
C ARG A 133 -29.16 -10.99 0.59
N LYS A 134 -30.35 -11.58 0.48
CA LYS A 134 -30.55 -12.88 -0.18
C LYS A 134 -30.42 -12.78 -1.70
N GLU A 135 -30.90 -11.70 -2.30
CA GLU A 135 -30.85 -11.48 -3.75
C GLU A 135 -29.45 -11.11 -4.25
N HIS A 136 -28.68 -10.39 -3.44
CA HIS A 136 -27.36 -9.87 -3.78
C HIS A 136 -26.30 -10.17 -2.70
N PRO A 137 -25.99 -11.45 -2.42
CA PRO A 137 -25.07 -11.85 -1.35
C PRO A 137 -23.60 -11.43 -1.58
N TRP A 138 -23.24 -10.99 -2.78
CA TRP A 138 -21.89 -10.50 -3.11
C TRP A 138 -21.73 -8.99 -2.92
N LYS A 139 -22.79 -8.27 -2.57
CA LYS A 139 -22.73 -6.82 -2.31
C LYS A 139 -22.40 -6.56 -0.84
N ILE A 140 -21.68 -5.48 -0.60
CA ILE A 140 -21.21 -5.04 0.71
C ILE A 140 -22.39 -4.39 1.45
N THR A 141 -22.71 -4.90 2.63
CA THR A 141 -23.72 -4.32 3.52
C THR A 141 -23.17 -3.09 4.24
N ASP A 142 -24.06 -2.20 4.68
CA ASP A 142 -23.62 -1.00 5.41
C ASP A 142 -22.97 -1.38 6.75
N ALA A 143 -23.48 -2.42 7.43
CA ALA A 143 -22.91 -2.92 8.67
C ALA A 143 -21.50 -3.52 8.50
N GLU A 144 -21.24 -4.20 7.37
CA GLU A 144 -19.88 -4.67 7.05
C GLU A 144 -18.96 -3.47 6.84
N LEU A 145 -19.39 -2.47 6.08
CA LEU A 145 -18.58 -1.28 5.81
C LEU A 145 -18.21 -0.52 7.09
N ASP A 146 -19.17 -0.32 7.99
CA ASP A 146 -18.97 0.35 9.28
C ASP A 146 -17.98 -0.42 10.19
N THR A 147 -17.94 -1.75 10.09
CA THR A 147 -17.03 -2.59 10.90
C THR A 147 -15.55 -2.38 10.54
N PHE A 148 -15.26 -1.84 9.35
CA PHE A 148 -13.89 -1.61 8.85
C PHE A 148 -13.52 -0.13 8.78
N GLU A 149 -14.33 0.80 9.29
CA GLU A 149 -14.07 2.25 9.17
C GLU A 149 -12.72 2.67 9.79
N GLU A 150 -12.27 1.99 10.85
CA GLU A 150 -11.00 2.26 11.55
C GLU A 150 -9.82 1.37 11.13
N LYS A 151 -10.01 0.41 10.21
CA LYS A 151 -8.97 -0.56 9.80
C LYS A 151 -8.29 -0.17 8.49
#